data_AF-A0A377W3T5-F1
#
_entry.id   AF-A0A377W3T5-F1
#
_cell.length_a   1.000
_cell.length_b   1.000
_cell.length_c   1.000
_cell.angle_alpha   90.00
_cell.angle_beta   90.00
_cell.angle_gamma   90.00
#
_symmetry.space_group_name_H-M   'P 1'
#
loop_
_entity.id
_entity.type
_entity.pdbx_description
1 polymer ?
#
loop_
_entity_poly.entity_id
_entity_poly.type
_entity_poly.pdbx_seq_one_letter_code
_entity_poly.pdbx_strand_id
1 'polypeptide(L)' 'MSQSITRNHFDEWMMPVYAPAAFIPVRGAGSRLWDQQGKEYIDFAGGIAVNALGHAHPRLVQALTDQAGKVLAYRQRLHQ' A
#
# COMPACT_ATOMS: atom_id res chain seq x y z
N MET A 1 -12.93 17.92 -3.57
CA MET A 1 -13.61 17.03 -4.52
C MET A 1 -13.01 15.64 -4.38
N SER A 2 -13.65 14.70 -3.68
CA SER A 2 -13.20 13.31 -3.59
C SER A 2 -13.71 12.57 -4.82
N GLN A 3 -12.85 12.27 -5.80
CA GLN A 3 -13.23 11.37 -6.89
C GLN A 3 -13.39 9.95 -6.33
N SER A 4 -14.50 9.28 -6.65
CA SER A 4 -14.74 7.88 -6.28
C SER A 4 -13.98 6.96 -7.24
N ILE A 5 -12.87 6.39 -6.79
CA ILE A 5 -12.07 5.43 -7.56
C ILE A 5 -12.79 4.07 -7.62
N THR A 6 -12.93 3.50 -8.82
CA THR A 6 -13.59 2.21 -9.08
C THR A 6 -12.63 1.20 -9.70
N ARG A 7 -13.02 -0.08 -9.76
CA ARG A 7 -12.23 -1.14 -10.41
C ARG A 7 -12.04 -0.91 -11.91
N ASN A 8 -13.01 -0.31 -12.59
CA ASN A 8 -12.93 -0.08 -14.05
C ASN A 8 -11.83 0.93 -14.41
N HIS A 9 -11.58 1.91 -13.54
CA HIS A 9 -10.50 2.88 -13.75
C HIS A 9 -9.11 2.21 -13.86
N PHE A 10 -8.92 1.02 -13.26
CA PHE A 10 -7.67 0.28 -13.44
C PHE A 10 -7.46 -0.12 -14.90
N ASP A 11 -8.50 -0.60 -15.58
CA ASP A 11 -8.41 -1.06 -16.97
C ASP A 11 -8.26 0.14 -17.93
N GLU A 12 -8.81 1.29 -17.56
CA GLU A 12 -8.71 2.52 -18.36
C GLU A 12 -7.34 3.20 -18.25
N TRP A 13 -6.69 3.17 -17.07
CA TRP A 13 -5.54 4.03 -16.78
C TRP A 13 -4.21 3.27 -16.64
N MET A 14 -4.24 1.97 -16.36
CA MET A 14 -3.03 1.18 -16.12
C MET A 14 -2.63 0.39 -17.36
N MET A 15 -1.32 0.15 -17.53
CA MET A 15 -0.87 -0.82 -18.52
C MET A 15 -1.36 -2.24 -18.15
N PRO A 16 -1.88 -3.04 -19.09
CA PRO A 16 -2.56 -4.31 -18.82
C PRO A 16 -1.57 -5.46 -18.57
N VAL A 17 -0.61 -5.26 -17.67
CA VAL A 17 0.37 -6.29 -17.25
C VAL A 17 -0.06 -7.05 -16.00
N TYR A 18 -1.15 -6.62 -15.35
CA TYR A 18 -1.77 -7.29 -14.21
C TYR A 18 -3.28 -7.42 -14.40
N ALA A 19 -3.86 -8.46 -13.78
CA ALA A 19 -5.30 -8.63 -13.63
C ALA A 19 -5.66 -8.65 -12.13
N PRO A 20 -5.83 -7.48 -11.49
CA PRO A 20 -6.08 -7.39 -10.05
C PRO A 20 -7.49 -7.90 -9.69
N ALA A 21 -7.68 -8.21 -8.40
CA ALA A 21 -8.96 -8.63 -7.85
C ALA A 21 -10.09 -7.62 -8.15
N ALA A 22 -11.34 -8.09 -8.10
CA ALA A 22 -12.51 -7.26 -8.36
C ALA A 22 -12.80 -6.23 -7.26
N PHE A 23 -12.21 -6.39 -6.07
CA PHE A 23 -12.34 -5.47 -4.94
C PHE A 23 -11.04 -4.68 -4.73
N ILE A 24 -11.16 -3.50 -4.10
CA ILE A 24 -10.04 -2.59 -3.86
C ILE A 24 -9.80 -2.48 -2.35
N PRO A 25 -8.68 -2.99 -1.82
CA PRO A 25 -8.28 -2.79 -0.44
C PRO A 25 -8.05 -1.31 -0.11
N VAL A 26 -8.54 -0.84 1.05
CA VAL A 26 -8.37 0.56 1.51
C VAL A 26 -7.75 0.68 2.91
N ARG A 27 -7.81 -0.39 3.72
CA ARG A 27 -7.14 -0.42 5.02
C ARG A 27 -6.67 -1.83 5.34
N GLY A 28 -5.62 -1.93 6.15
CA GLY A 28 -5.12 -3.19 6.69
C GLY A 28 -4.57 -3.00 8.11
N ALA A 29 -4.62 -4.06 8.91
CA ALA A 29 -4.07 -4.11 10.26
C ALA A 29 -3.68 -5.56 10.60
N GLY A 30 -2.40 -5.81 10.88
CA GLY A 30 -1.89 -7.18 11.05
C GLY A 30 -2.16 -8.03 9.81
N SER A 31 -2.76 -9.20 9.97
CA SER A 31 -3.16 -10.08 8.85
C SER A 31 -4.60 -9.87 8.38
N ARG A 32 -5.20 -8.71 8.64
CA ARG A 32 -6.56 -8.36 8.18
C ARG A 32 -6.53 -7.20 7.21
N LEU A 33 -7.39 -7.27 6.21
CA LEU A 33 -7.53 -6.29 5.14
C LEU A 33 -9.01 -5.98 4.90
N TRP A 34 -9.34 -4.75 4.53
CA TRP A 34 -10.71 -4.35 4.23
C TRP A 34 -10.79 -3.57 2.93
N ASP A 35 -11.84 -3.83 2.15
CA ASP A 35 -12.10 -3.15 0.90
C ASP A 35 -12.92 -1.85 1.05
N GLN A 36 -13.12 -1.14 -0.05
CA GLN A 36 -13.93 0.08 -0.14
C GLN A 36 -15.37 -0.11 0.35
N GLN A 37 -15.92 -1.33 0.31
CA GLN A 37 -17.26 -1.67 0.78
C GLN A 37 -17.27 -2.11 2.25
N GLY A 38 -16.11 -2.13 2.92
CA GLY A 38 -15.96 -2.49 4.31
C GLY A 38 -15.89 -4.00 4.57
N LYS A 39 -15.86 -4.84 3.53
CA LYS A 39 -15.73 -6.29 3.71
C LYS A 39 -14.33 -6.63 4.20
N GLU A 40 -14.27 -7.50 5.21
CA GLU A 40 -13.04 -7.98 5.83
C GLU A 40 -12.51 -9.24 5.15
N TYR A 41 -11.19 -9.31 5.03
CA TYR A 41 -10.44 -10.45 4.51
C TYR A 41 -9.32 -10.79 5.50
N ILE A 42 -9.07 -12.09 5.69
CA ILE A 42 -7.83 -12.57 6.30
C ILE A 42 -6.79 -12.70 5.18
N ASP A 43 -5.66 -12.00 5.32
CA ASP A 43 -4.60 -11.96 4.32
C ASP A 43 -3.57 -13.08 4.56
N PHE A 44 -3.72 -14.16 3.79
CA PHE A 44 -2.71 -15.22 3.68
C PHE A 44 -1.80 -15.05 2.45
N ALA A 45 -2.07 -14.08 1.57
CA ALA A 45 -1.17 -13.76 0.47
C ALA A 45 0.06 -13.01 0.98
N GLY A 46 -0.10 -12.20 2.04
CA GLY A 46 0.98 -11.46 2.69
C GLY A 46 1.72 -10.53 1.74
N GLY A 47 1.03 -9.99 0.72
CA GLY A 47 1.64 -9.18 -0.33
C GLY A 47 2.71 -9.92 -1.13
N ILE A 48 2.52 -11.22 -1.40
CA ILE A 48 3.54 -12.10 -2.02
C ILE A 48 4.75 -12.23 -1.06
N ALA A 49 4.46 -12.65 0.17
CA ALA A 49 5.43 -12.81 1.26
C ALA A 49 6.23 -11.54 1.66
N VAL A 50 5.80 -10.36 1.24
CA VAL A 50 6.43 -9.07 1.58
C VAL A 50 6.05 -8.62 3.00
N ASN A 51 4.79 -8.76 3.39
CA ASN A 51 4.24 -8.20 4.62
C ASN A 51 4.52 -9.09 5.85
N ALA A 52 5.80 -9.34 6.15
CA ALA A 52 6.21 -10.23 7.23
C ALA A 52 5.71 -9.79 8.63
N LEU A 53 5.53 -8.48 8.86
CA LEU A 53 4.98 -7.92 10.11
C LEU A 53 3.50 -7.55 10.01
N GLY A 54 2.84 -7.94 8.92
CA GLY A 54 1.47 -7.55 8.60
C GLY A 54 1.33 -6.09 8.15
N HIS A 55 0.09 -5.71 7.87
CA HIS A 55 -0.28 -4.37 7.42
C HIS A 55 -0.22 -3.35 8.56
N ALA A 56 0.26 -2.14 8.25
CA ALA A 56 0.28 -0.97 9.13
C ALA A 56 0.88 -1.24 10.53
N HIS A 57 1.96 -2.03 10.61
CA HIS A 57 2.60 -2.35 11.88
C HIS A 57 3.06 -1.07 12.63
N PRO A 58 2.63 -0.82 13.87
CA PRO A 58 2.82 0.48 14.54
C PRO A 58 4.28 0.96 14.61
N ARG A 59 5.23 0.04 14.88
CA ARG A 59 6.66 0.40 14.93
C ARG A 59 7.23 0.76 13.56
N LEU A 60 6.74 0.16 12.47
CA LEU A 60 7.20 0.50 11.12
C LEU A 60 6.63 1.85 10.70
N VAL A 61 5.35 2.10 10.99
CA VAL A 61 4.71 3.39 10.73
C VAL A 61 5.44 4.50 11.48
N GLN A 62 5.70 4.32 12.77
CA GLN A 62 6.45 5.29 13.56
C GLN A 62 7.85 5.54 12.99
N ALA A 63 8.63 4.49 12.72
CA ALA A 63 9.98 4.63 12.19
C ALA A 63 10.00 5.36 10.83
N LEU A 64 9.03 5.08 9.95
CA LEU A 64 8.87 5.75 8.67
C LEU A 64 8.54 7.24 8.86
N THR A 65 7.56 7.56 9.70
CA THR A 65 7.14 8.94 9.98
C THR A 65 8.27 9.76 10.62
N ASP A 66 8.96 9.19 11.61
CA ASP A 66 10.07 9.84 12.31
C ASP A 66 11.22 10.19 11.36
N GLN A 67 11.57 9.30 10.42
CA GLN A 67 12.62 9.55 9.45
C GLN A 67 12.17 10.50 8.33
N ALA A 68 10.92 10.38 7.88
CA ALA A 68 10.34 11.28 6.88
C ALA A 68 10.31 12.74 7.37
N GLY A 69 10.11 12.96 8.67
CA GLY A 69 10.21 14.29 9.29
C GLY A 69 11.63 14.86 9.40
N LYS A 70 12.66 14.07 9.07
CA LYS A 70 14.08 14.47 9.13
C LYS A 70 14.68 14.63 7.74
N VAL A 71 14.84 13.50 7.03
CA VAL A 71 15.38 13.46 5.67
C VAL A 71 14.96 12.15 5.00
N LEU A 72 14.31 12.25 3.85
CA LEU A 72 13.84 11.08 3.11
C LEU A 72 14.92 10.54 2.17
N ALA A 73 15.59 11.43 1.45
CA ALA A 73 16.68 11.11 0.55
C ALA A 73 17.74 12.20 0.63
N TYR A 74 18.99 11.77 0.72
CA TYR A 74 20.13 12.66 0.58
C TYR A 74 20.98 12.16 -0.58
N ARG A 75 21.19 13.01 -1.59
CA ARG A 75 22.07 12.71 -2.71
C ARG A 75 23.41 13.38 -2.46
N GLN A 76 24.43 12.58 -2.17
CA GLN A 76 25.80 13.08 -2.17
C GLN A 76 26.28 13.19 -3.63
N ARG A 77 26.67 14.39 -4.04
CA ARG A 77 27.32 14.60 -5.36
C ARG A 77 28.75 14.05 -5.24
N LEU A 78 29.10 13.06 -6.05
CA LEU A 78 30.51 12.74 -6.29
C LEU A 78 31.09 13.92 -7.07
N HIS A 79 32.15 14.53 -6.53
CA HIS A 79 32.96 15.49 -7.27
C HIS A 79 33.58 14.78 -8.48
N GLN A 80 33.05 15.04 -9.67
CA GLN A 80 33.72 14.95 -10.96
C GLN A 80 33.27 16.15 -11.80
#